data_AF-A0A3D2GB79-F1
#
_entry.id   AF-A0A3D2GB79-F1
#
_cell.length_a   1.000
_cell.length_b   1.000
_cell.length_c   1.000
_cell.angle_alpha   90.00
_cell.angle_beta   90.00
_cell.angle_gamma   90.00
#
_symmetry.space_group_name_H-M   'P 1'
#
loop_
_entity.id
_entity.type
_entity.pdbx_description
1 polymer ?
#
loop_
_entity_poly.entity_id
_entity_poly.type
_entity_poly.pdbx_seq_one_letter_code
_entity_poly.pdbx_strand_id
1 'polypeptide(L)'
;MQKKEENKIPKIIHYCWFGGKPIPKDLQDCIDTWSILKGYQVMRWDESNCSFDENEFVRKTYAEKQLGFIGDYYRLKAVYEYGGIYLDTDVKVCKSFDPLLDYPAFLNFIFDCSVGSAIIGARKGNPLIKALLDMYDNTTFGTNRSGKVFEWRDGKLVVDGYATSNYYYTYYILHHYPEFILNNRFQNMKDFVIFPKEYFEIGTVTGRHYAVHLCAGEWRIKADTSRTFKGRIKALLHKNQKVFDIVQVLVRKRRYRELKKQIPFYGYYLAQKNHTQLPEL
;
A
#
# COMPACT_ATOMS: atom_id res chain seq x y z
N MET A 1 23.25 -23.34 -6.00
CA MET A 1 23.02 -21.95 -5.53
C MET A 1 21.83 -21.30 -6.22
N GLN A 2 21.63 -21.50 -7.54
CA GLN A 2 20.46 -21.01 -8.32
C GLN A 2 19.07 -21.26 -7.68
N LYS A 3 18.79 -22.49 -7.22
CA LYS A 3 17.50 -22.86 -6.58
C LYS A 3 17.21 -22.12 -5.26
N LYS A 4 18.23 -21.52 -4.62
CA LYS A 4 18.12 -20.80 -3.34
C LYS A 4 17.84 -19.31 -3.54
N GLU A 5 18.24 -18.75 -4.69
CA GLU A 5 17.92 -17.36 -5.08
C GLU A 5 16.50 -17.24 -5.64
N GLU A 6 15.99 -18.26 -6.35
CA GLU A 6 14.58 -18.31 -6.80
C GLU A 6 13.56 -18.30 -5.63
N ASN A 7 14.01 -18.65 -4.42
CA ASN A 7 13.18 -18.74 -3.22
C ASN A 7 13.29 -17.52 -2.29
N LYS A 8 13.85 -16.40 -2.76
CA LYS A 8 13.89 -15.14 -2.00
C LYS A 8 13.28 -14.01 -2.80
N ILE A 9 12.82 -12.98 -2.11
CA ILE A 9 12.44 -11.71 -2.72
C ILE A 9 13.72 -11.08 -3.29
N PRO A 10 13.80 -10.81 -4.61
CA PRO A 10 14.93 -10.12 -5.20
C PRO A 10 15.16 -8.73 -4.60
N LYS A 11 16.41 -8.27 -4.54
CA LYS A 11 16.75 -6.91 -4.09
C LYS A 11 16.49 -5.88 -5.19
N ILE A 12 15.24 -5.72 -5.57
CA ILE A 12 14.77 -4.74 -6.57
C ILE A 12 13.72 -3.87 -5.90
N ILE A 13 13.83 -2.56 -6.06
CA ILE A 13 12.83 -1.58 -5.63
C ILE A 13 12.10 -1.09 -6.88
N HIS A 14 10.78 -1.27 -6.91
CA HIS A 14 9.92 -0.79 -7.97
C HIS A 14 9.15 0.45 -7.50
N TYR A 15 9.02 1.45 -8.36
CA TYR A 15 8.11 2.57 -8.11
C TYR A 15 7.56 3.13 -9.43
N CYS A 16 6.38 3.73 -9.37
CA CYS A 16 5.75 4.34 -10.54
C CYS A 16 5.89 5.85 -10.51
N TRP A 17 6.12 6.45 -11.68
CA TRP A 17 6.09 7.89 -11.86
C TRP A 17 5.64 8.26 -13.27
N PHE A 18 4.32 8.46 -13.43
CA PHE A 18 3.69 8.78 -14.69
C PHE A 18 3.39 10.29 -14.82
N GLY A 19 3.32 10.77 -16.06
CA GLY A 19 2.95 12.13 -16.44
C GLY A 19 4.15 13.05 -16.70
N GLY A 20 5.38 12.54 -16.68
CA GLY A 20 6.61 13.26 -17.06
C GLY A 20 6.98 14.49 -16.22
N LYS A 21 6.23 14.81 -15.16
CA LYS A 21 6.52 15.96 -14.28
C LYS A 21 7.76 15.69 -13.42
N PRO A 22 8.50 16.72 -12.97
CA PRO A 22 9.52 16.52 -11.95
C PRO A 22 8.91 15.96 -10.66
N ILE A 23 9.64 15.07 -9.99
CA ILE A 23 9.25 14.56 -8.68
C ILE A 23 9.29 15.74 -7.68
N PRO A 24 8.17 16.05 -6.99
CA PRO A 24 8.14 17.07 -5.93
C PRO A 24 9.17 16.80 -4.84
N LYS A 25 9.70 17.88 -4.22
CA LYS A 25 10.79 17.79 -3.23
C LYS A 25 10.44 16.89 -2.04
N ASP A 26 9.21 16.95 -1.55
CA ASP A 26 8.72 16.12 -0.44
C ASP A 26 8.68 14.62 -0.76
N LEU A 27 8.33 14.26 -2.00
CA LEU A 27 8.41 12.87 -2.47
C LEU A 27 9.86 12.46 -2.71
N GLN A 28 10.68 13.36 -3.26
CA GLN A 28 12.11 13.11 -3.42
C GLN A 28 12.80 12.85 -2.07
N ASP A 29 12.46 13.60 -1.03
CA ASP A 29 12.96 13.37 0.34
C ASP A 29 12.65 11.96 0.86
N CYS A 30 11.54 11.36 0.40
CA CYS A 30 11.20 9.97 0.73
C CYS A 30 12.01 8.98 -0.06
N ILE A 31 12.10 9.17 -1.38
CA ILE A 31 12.91 8.34 -2.26
C ILE A 31 14.38 8.34 -1.81
N ASP A 32 14.90 9.49 -1.37
CA ASP A 32 16.28 9.62 -0.86
C ASP A 32 16.53 8.70 0.35
N THR A 33 15.51 8.42 1.17
CA THR A 33 15.62 7.50 2.31
C THR A 33 15.80 6.04 1.89
N TRP A 34 15.44 5.68 0.65
CA TRP A 34 15.59 4.32 0.14
C TRP A 34 17.07 3.91 0.01
N SER A 35 17.99 4.88 0.04
CA SER A 35 19.43 4.63 0.14
C SER A 35 19.86 3.78 1.37
N ILE A 36 18.98 3.59 2.36
CA ILE A 36 19.14 2.64 3.47
C ILE A 36 19.13 1.18 2.99
N LEU A 37 18.42 0.91 1.88
CA LEU A 37 18.32 -0.41 1.24
C LEU A 37 19.58 -0.69 0.40
N LYS A 38 20.69 -1.01 1.08
CA LYS A 38 21.99 -1.25 0.45
C LYS A 38 21.98 -2.49 -0.46
N GLY A 39 22.47 -2.31 -1.68
CA GLY A 39 22.55 -3.37 -2.68
C GLY A 39 21.24 -3.65 -3.42
N TYR A 40 20.23 -2.79 -3.28
CA TYR A 40 18.99 -2.88 -4.06
C TYR A 40 19.13 -2.11 -5.36
N GLN A 41 18.65 -2.69 -6.46
CA GLN A 41 18.48 -2.00 -7.72
C GLN A 41 17.18 -1.22 -7.70
N VAL A 42 17.17 0.03 -8.16
CA VAL A 42 15.95 0.84 -8.23
C VAL A 42 15.47 0.88 -9.68
N MET A 43 14.21 0.49 -9.89
CA MET A 43 13.56 0.44 -11.20
C MET A 43 12.32 1.35 -11.20
N ARG A 44 12.39 2.41 -12.00
CA ARG A 44 11.27 3.32 -12.24
C ARG A 44 10.36 2.78 -13.34
N TRP A 45 9.06 2.86 -13.13
CA TRP A 45 8.02 2.52 -14.09
C TRP A 45 7.34 3.81 -14.56
N ASP A 46 7.45 4.10 -15.85
CA ASP A 46 6.97 5.32 -16.49
C ASP A 46 6.60 5.05 -17.97
N GLU A 47 6.29 6.10 -18.74
CA GLU A 47 5.95 5.99 -20.17
C GLU A 47 7.02 5.30 -21.03
N SER A 48 8.28 5.22 -20.60
CA SER A 48 9.36 4.63 -21.39
C SER A 48 9.40 3.10 -21.35
N ASN A 49 8.75 2.48 -20.37
CA ASN A 49 8.76 1.03 -20.16
C ASN A 49 7.38 0.44 -19.84
N CYS A 50 6.33 1.24 -19.89
CA CYS A 50 4.94 0.83 -19.68
C CYS A 50 4.11 0.98 -20.96
N SER A 51 3.21 0.04 -21.22
CA SER A 51 2.12 0.19 -22.19
C SER A 51 0.85 0.74 -21.52
N PHE A 52 0.13 1.64 -22.19
CA PHE A 52 -1.19 2.09 -21.73
C PHE A 52 -2.35 1.34 -22.39
N ASP A 53 -2.05 0.23 -23.07
CA ASP A 53 -3.01 -0.65 -23.74
C ASP A 53 -3.01 -2.08 -23.17
N GLU A 54 -2.74 -2.21 -21.88
CA GLU A 54 -2.64 -3.51 -21.19
C GLU A 54 -4.01 -4.21 -21.09
N ASN A 55 -4.99 -3.52 -20.51
CA ASN A 55 -6.33 -4.02 -20.25
C ASN A 55 -7.33 -2.85 -20.19
N GLU A 56 -8.62 -3.14 -19.98
CA GLU A 56 -9.65 -2.11 -19.90
C GLU A 56 -9.39 -1.12 -18.76
N PHE A 57 -8.89 -1.62 -17.63
CA PHE A 57 -8.58 -0.78 -16.48
C PHE A 57 -7.52 0.28 -16.79
N VAL A 58 -6.39 -0.14 -17.37
CA VAL A 58 -5.29 0.74 -17.76
C VAL A 58 -5.73 1.70 -18.87
N ARG A 59 -6.44 1.19 -19.91
CA ARG A 59 -6.94 2.04 -21.00
C ARG A 59 -7.85 3.15 -20.49
N LYS A 60 -8.83 2.82 -19.65
CA LYS A 60 -9.79 3.82 -19.14
C LYS A 60 -9.12 4.83 -18.21
N THR A 61 -8.32 4.36 -17.25
CA THR A 61 -7.62 5.26 -16.31
C THR A 61 -6.66 6.19 -17.05
N TYR A 62 -5.99 5.72 -18.10
CA TYR A 62 -5.17 6.57 -18.96
C TYR A 62 -6.00 7.59 -19.74
N ALA A 63 -7.07 7.16 -20.41
CA ALA A 63 -7.96 8.04 -21.19
C ALA A 63 -8.57 9.16 -20.31
N GLU A 64 -8.90 8.86 -19.06
CA GLU A 64 -9.46 9.81 -18.09
C GLU A 64 -8.40 10.54 -17.24
N LYS A 65 -7.11 10.36 -17.55
CA LYS A 65 -5.96 11.01 -16.87
C LYS A 65 -5.88 10.70 -15.37
N GLN A 66 -6.39 9.55 -14.96
CA GLN A 66 -6.32 9.01 -13.59
C GLN A 66 -5.00 8.28 -13.35
N LEU A 67 -3.88 8.98 -13.53
CA LEU A 67 -2.53 8.39 -13.60
C LEU A 67 -2.12 7.61 -12.35
N GLY A 68 -2.62 7.97 -11.16
CA GLY A 68 -2.35 7.23 -9.92
C GLY A 68 -2.86 5.79 -9.96
N PHE A 69 -4.01 5.56 -10.60
CA PHE A 69 -4.60 4.24 -10.74
C PHE A 69 -3.85 3.37 -11.74
N ILE A 70 -3.16 3.95 -12.74
CA ILE A 70 -2.26 3.18 -13.61
C ILE A 70 -1.13 2.54 -12.77
N GLY A 71 -0.62 3.28 -11.77
CA GLY A 71 0.35 2.76 -10.81
C GLY A 71 -0.18 1.60 -9.94
N ASP A 72 -1.49 1.51 -9.72
CA ASP A 72 -2.10 0.37 -9.02
C ASP A 72 -2.00 -0.95 -9.79
N TYR A 73 -2.05 -0.90 -11.13
CA TYR A 73 -1.80 -2.07 -11.97
C TYR A 73 -0.30 -2.38 -12.06
N TYR A 74 0.51 -1.35 -12.37
CA TYR A 74 1.94 -1.55 -12.59
C TYR A 74 2.72 -1.97 -11.35
N ARG A 75 2.27 -1.61 -10.13
CA ARG A 75 2.89 -2.13 -8.89
C ARG A 75 2.82 -3.65 -8.80
N LEU A 76 1.68 -4.23 -9.18
CA LEU A 76 1.47 -5.68 -9.17
C LEU A 76 2.22 -6.35 -10.32
N LYS A 77 2.12 -5.78 -11.53
CA LYS A 77 2.82 -6.30 -12.72
C LYS A 77 4.33 -6.36 -12.49
N ALA A 78 4.91 -5.27 -11.99
CA ALA A 78 6.34 -5.19 -11.66
C ALA A 78 6.77 -6.27 -10.67
N VAL A 79 6.08 -6.37 -9.53
CA VAL A 79 6.41 -7.35 -8.49
C VAL A 79 6.16 -8.79 -8.95
N TYR A 80 5.15 -9.04 -9.78
CA TYR A 80 4.88 -10.37 -10.33
C TYR A 80 5.99 -10.83 -11.30
N GLU A 81 6.34 -9.99 -12.27
CA GLU A 81 7.27 -10.34 -13.35
C GLU A 81 8.73 -10.43 -12.88
N TYR A 82 9.12 -9.55 -11.95
CA TYR A 82 10.51 -9.41 -11.50
C TYR A 82 10.73 -9.91 -10.06
N GLY A 83 9.67 -10.12 -9.28
CA GLY A 83 9.78 -10.15 -7.83
C GLY A 83 10.10 -8.75 -7.30
N GLY A 84 10.67 -8.67 -6.11
CA GLY A 84 11.18 -7.43 -5.54
C GLY A 84 10.18 -6.78 -4.60
N ILE A 85 10.40 -5.48 -4.37
CA ILE A 85 9.65 -4.68 -3.41
C ILE A 85 9.15 -3.43 -4.11
N TYR A 86 7.83 -3.26 -4.19
CA TYR A 86 7.23 -2.00 -4.61
C TYR A 86 7.15 -1.01 -3.46
N LEU A 87 7.44 0.26 -3.75
CA LEU A 87 7.26 1.39 -2.84
C LEU A 87 6.52 2.53 -3.56
N ASP A 88 5.43 3.01 -2.96
CA ASP A 88 4.88 4.32 -3.33
C ASP A 88 5.96 5.39 -3.06
N THR A 89 5.99 6.44 -3.90
CA THR A 89 7.02 7.51 -3.84
C THR A 89 6.98 8.31 -2.54
N ASP A 90 5.93 8.12 -1.75
CA ASP A 90 5.62 8.79 -0.51
C ASP A 90 5.83 7.82 0.70
N VAL A 91 6.66 6.81 0.49
CA VAL A 91 7.15 5.90 1.53
C VAL A 91 8.53 6.33 2.02
N LYS A 92 8.61 6.70 3.30
CA LYS A 92 9.87 6.93 4.02
C LYS A 92 10.41 5.61 4.59
N VAL A 93 11.53 5.13 4.06
CA VAL A 93 12.23 3.94 4.58
C VAL A 93 13.05 4.34 5.81
N CYS A 94 12.94 3.54 6.87
CA CYS A 94 13.59 3.77 8.16
C CYS A 94 14.60 2.69 8.52
N LYS A 95 14.50 1.50 7.90
CA LYS A 95 15.36 0.35 8.20
C LYS A 95 15.53 -0.54 6.97
N SER A 96 16.62 -1.31 6.93
CA SER A 96 16.83 -2.36 5.92
C SER A 96 15.68 -3.38 5.89
N PHE A 97 15.28 -3.77 4.69
CA PHE A 97 14.25 -4.79 4.43
C PHE A 97 14.84 -6.19 4.28
N ASP A 98 16.15 -6.36 4.40
CA ASP A 98 16.82 -7.66 4.30
C ASP A 98 16.19 -8.78 5.16
N PRO A 99 15.72 -8.51 6.40
CA PRO A 99 15.03 -9.53 7.21
C PRO A 99 13.68 -10.01 6.64
N LEU A 100 13.15 -9.34 5.61
CA LEU A 100 11.86 -9.66 4.99
C LEU A 100 12.02 -10.52 3.73
N LEU A 101 13.23 -10.66 3.19
CA LEU A 101 13.45 -11.26 1.88
C LEU A 101 13.22 -12.77 1.84
N ASP A 102 13.16 -13.41 3.00
CA ASP A 102 12.90 -14.86 3.12
C ASP A 102 11.40 -15.20 3.04
N TYR A 103 10.50 -14.22 3.13
CA TYR A 103 9.07 -14.46 2.97
C TYR A 103 8.69 -14.74 1.50
N PRO A 104 7.61 -15.51 1.24
CA PRO A 104 7.05 -15.66 -0.11
C PRO A 104 6.51 -14.35 -0.68
N ALA A 105 5.78 -13.62 0.17
CA ALA A 105 5.40 -12.23 -0.02
C ALA A 105 5.16 -11.59 1.36
N PHE A 106 5.27 -10.27 1.44
CA PHE A 106 4.88 -9.49 2.60
C PHE A 106 4.02 -8.29 2.22
N LEU A 107 3.04 -8.02 3.06
CA LEU A 107 2.13 -6.88 3.02
C LEU A 107 2.06 -6.23 4.41
N ASN A 108 1.35 -5.11 4.52
CA ASN A 108 0.95 -4.54 5.80
C ASN A 108 -0.53 -4.21 5.83
N PHE A 109 -1.11 -4.08 7.02
CA PHE A 109 -2.37 -3.37 7.17
C PHE A 109 -2.16 -1.87 6.94
N ILE A 110 -3.12 -1.19 6.30
CA ILE A 110 -3.21 0.28 6.30
C ILE A 110 -4.15 0.74 7.43
N PHE A 111 -5.29 0.06 7.59
CA PHE A 111 -6.21 0.21 8.71
C PHE A 111 -6.43 -1.14 9.38
N ASP A 112 -7.01 -1.14 10.59
CA ASP A 112 -7.38 -2.40 11.26
C ASP A 112 -8.34 -3.28 10.44
N CYS A 113 -9.02 -2.67 9.45
CA CYS A 113 -10.00 -3.27 8.57
C CYS A 113 -9.59 -3.29 7.10
N SER A 114 -8.32 -3.00 6.75
CA SER A 114 -7.91 -2.98 5.34
C SER A 114 -6.42 -3.23 5.15
N VAL A 115 -6.10 -3.97 4.10
CA VAL A 115 -4.75 -4.27 3.63
C VAL A 115 -4.19 -3.07 2.88
N GLY A 116 -2.94 -2.73 3.19
CA GLY A 116 -2.16 -1.68 2.55
C GLY A 116 -1.48 -2.18 1.28
N SER A 117 -1.31 -1.26 0.33
CA SER A 117 -0.73 -1.53 -0.99
C SER A 117 0.49 -0.65 -1.31
N ALA A 118 0.84 0.30 -0.43
CA ALA A 118 1.96 1.22 -0.64
C ALA A 118 3.33 0.56 -0.56
N ILE A 119 3.41 -0.58 0.14
CA ILE A 119 4.62 -1.38 0.29
C ILE A 119 4.24 -2.85 0.09
N ILE A 120 4.79 -3.48 -0.94
CA ILE A 120 4.52 -4.87 -1.29
C ILE A 120 5.85 -5.50 -1.64
N GLY A 121 6.21 -6.60 -0.98
CA GLY A 121 7.35 -7.40 -1.40
C GLY A 121 6.92 -8.80 -1.77
N ALA A 122 7.44 -9.35 -2.85
CA ALA A 122 7.18 -10.74 -3.20
C ALA A 122 8.29 -11.38 -4.02
N ARG A 123 8.34 -12.71 -3.96
CA ARG A 123 9.11 -13.50 -4.92
C ARG A 123 8.49 -13.34 -6.30
N LYS A 124 9.32 -13.47 -7.33
CA LYS A 124 8.86 -13.54 -8.71
C LYS A 124 7.82 -14.65 -8.85
N GLY A 125 6.72 -14.35 -9.54
CA GLY A 125 5.64 -15.32 -9.77
C GLY A 125 4.78 -15.66 -8.55
N ASN A 126 4.79 -14.85 -7.48
CA ASN A 126 4.00 -15.13 -6.28
C ASN A 126 2.48 -15.26 -6.61
N PRO A 127 1.78 -16.32 -6.13
CA PRO A 127 0.38 -16.57 -6.47
C PRO A 127 -0.60 -15.48 -6.05
N LEU A 128 -0.41 -14.86 -4.87
CA LEU A 128 -1.27 -13.77 -4.42
C LEU A 128 -1.13 -12.56 -5.35
N ILE A 129 0.11 -12.20 -5.71
CA ILE A 129 0.36 -11.05 -6.59
C ILE A 129 -0.25 -11.30 -7.97
N LYS A 130 -0.13 -12.53 -8.50
CA LYS A 130 -0.78 -12.92 -9.75
C LYS A 130 -2.30 -12.76 -9.68
N ALA A 131 -2.93 -13.25 -8.62
CA ALA A 131 -4.37 -13.21 -8.52
C ALA A 131 -4.91 -11.78 -8.34
N LEU A 132 -4.18 -10.92 -7.63
CA LEU A 132 -4.50 -9.50 -7.56
C LEU A 132 -4.33 -8.81 -8.91
N LEU A 133 -3.29 -9.15 -9.68
CA LEU A 133 -3.10 -8.66 -11.04
C LEU A 133 -4.27 -9.09 -11.95
N ASP A 134 -4.68 -10.36 -11.86
CA ASP A 134 -5.80 -10.92 -12.60
C ASP A 134 -7.13 -10.22 -12.28
N MET A 135 -7.32 -9.72 -11.05
CA MET A 135 -8.48 -8.90 -10.74
C MET A 135 -8.51 -7.62 -11.59
N TYR A 136 -7.37 -6.93 -11.72
CA TYR A 136 -7.29 -5.74 -12.57
C TYR A 136 -7.50 -6.07 -14.05
N ASP A 137 -6.98 -7.19 -14.53
CA ASP A 137 -7.21 -7.65 -15.91
C ASP A 137 -8.69 -7.94 -16.20
N ASN A 138 -9.44 -8.32 -15.17
CA ASN A 138 -10.87 -8.60 -15.25
C ASN A 138 -11.75 -7.41 -14.81
N THR A 139 -11.18 -6.28 -14.44
CA THR A 139 -11.95 -5.09 -14.06
C THR A 139 -12.63 -4.44 -15.27
N THR A 140 -13.92 -4.19 -15.10
CA THR A 140 -14.73 -3.27 -15.91
C THR A 140 -15.30 -2.20 -15.00
N PHE A 141 -15.46 -0.98 -15.53
CA PHE A 141 -16.11 0.10 -14.79
C PHE A 141 -17.61 0.14 -15.05
N GLY A 142 -18.41 0.27 -14.00
CA GLY A 142 -19.86 0.34 -14.11
C GLY A 142 -20.52 0.72 -12.79
N THR A 143 -21.86 0.69 -12.75
CA THR A 143 -22.61 0.92 -11.51
C THR A 143 -23.07 -0.39 -10.91
N ASN A 144 -22.92 -0.52 -9.59
CA ASN A 144 -23.38 -1.69 -8.86
C ASN A 144 -24.73 -1.42 -8.20
N ARG A 145 -25.78 -2.15 -8.61
CA ARG A 145 -27.14 -1.99 -8.06
C ARG A 145 -27.21 -2.32 -6.56
N SER A 146 -26.30 -3.17 -6.10
CA SER A 146 -26.10 -3.51 -4.70
C SER A 146 -25.53 -2.35 -3.86
N GLY A 147 -24.99 -1.31 -4.51
CA GLY A 147 -24.23 -0.23 -3.85
C GLY A 147 -22.83 -0.64 -3.39
N LYS A 148 -22.39 -1.86 -3.71
CA LYS A 148 -21.07 -2.37 -3.34
C LYS A 148 -19.99 -1.88 -4.30
N VAL A 149 -18.76 -1.77 -3.80
CA VAL A 149 -17.60 -1.36 -4.60
C VAL A 149 -17.29 -2.39 -5.70
N PHE A 150 -17.45 -3.68 -5.40
CA PHE A 150 -17.10 -4.79 -6.27
C PHE A 150 -18.29 -5.73 -6.48
N GLU A 151 -18.52 -6.15 -7.72
CA GLU A 151 -19.51 -7.17 -8.05
C GLU A 151 -19.06 -7.98 -9.26
N TRP A 152 -19.05 -9.31 -9.16
CA TRP A 152 -18.73 -10.17 -10.30
C TRP A 152 -19.96 -10.37 -11.19
N ARG A 153 -19.85 -10.07 -12.48
CA ARG A 153 -20.89 -10.31 -13.50
C ARG A 153 -20.25 -10.88 -14.76
N ASP A 154 -20.75 -12.02 -15.23
CA ASP A 154 -20.31 -12.64 -16.48
C ASP A 154 -18.77 -12.80 -16.61
N GLY A 155 -18.11 -13.17 -15.51
CA GLY A 155 -16.65 -13.34 -15.46
C GLY A 155 -15.83 -12.04 -15.40
N LYS A 156 -16.48 -10.88 -15.26
CA LYS A 156 -15.85 -9.57 -15.06
C LYS A 156 -16.10 -9.03 -13.67
N LEU A 157 -15.12 -8.33 -13.13
CA LEU A 157 -15.23 -7.60 -11.87
C LEU A 157 -15.74 -6.19 -12.18
N VAL A 158 -17.00 -5.92 -11.91
CA VAL A 158 -17.61 -4.60 -12.09
C VAL A 158 -17.28 -3.74 -10.87
N VAL A 159 -16.59 -2.63 -11.13
CA VAL A 159 -16.14 -1.68 -10.10
C VAL A 159 -16.92 -0.39 -10.21
N ASP A 160 -17.51 0.03 -9.09
CA ASP A 160 -18.22 1.30 -9.00
C ASP A 160 -17.24 2.45 -8.74
N GLY A 161 -17.04 3.27 -9.78
CA GLY A 161 -16.06 4.36 -9.78
C GLY A 161 -14.61 3.90 -9.69
N TYR A 162 -13.77 4.71 -9.05
CA TYR A 162 -12.34 4.48 -8.91
C TYR A 162 -12.00 3.94 -7.52
N ALA A 163 -12.10 2.63 -7.34
CA ALA A 163 -11.70 1.95 -6.11
C ALA A 163 -10.17 1.96 -5.94
N THR A 164 -9.69 2.30 -4.74
CA THR A 164 -8.27 2.22 -4.39
C THR A 164 -7.78 0.77 -4.39
N SER A 165 -6.53 0.53 -4.77
CA SER A 165 -5.83 -0.76 -4.65
C SER A 165 -5.97 -1.44 -3.29
N ASN A 166 -5.98 -0.70 -2.18
CA ASN A 166 -6.22 -1.27 -0.85
C ASN A 166 -7.54 -2.07 -0.78
N TYR A 167 -8.56 -1.65 -1.54
CA TYR A 167 -9.85 -2.33 -1.57
C TYR A 167 -9.79 -3.62 -2.37
N TYR A 168 -9.11 -3.64 -3.53
CA TYR A 168 -8.88 -4.88 -4.29
C TYR A 168 -8.20 -5.94 -3.43
N TYR A 169 -7.16 -5.54 -2.69
CA TYR A 169 -6.34 -6.45 -1.89
C TYR A 169 -7.16 -7.01 -0.73
N THR A 170 -7.87 -6.12 -0.02
CA THR A 170 -8.72 -6.52 1.10
C THR A 170 -9.84 -7.43 0.64
N TYR A 171 -10.53 -7.08 -0.45
CA TYR A 171 -11.62 -7.88 -1.02
C TYR A 171 -11.15 -9.28 -1.43
N TYR A 172 -10.07 -9.37 -2.21
CA TYR A 172 -9.52 -10.66 -2.65
C TYR A 172 -9.15 -11.54 -1.46
N ILE A 173 -8.38 -10.99 -0.51
CA ILE A 173 -7.87 -11.77 0.62
C ILE A 173 -9.03 -12.29 1.47
N LEU A 174 -10.07 -11.47 1.73
CA LEU A 174 -11.23 -11.91 2.51
C LEU A 174 -12.06 -12.99 1.79
N HIS A 175 -12.11 -12.98 0.47
CA HIS A 175 -12.81 -14.01 -0.31
C HIS A 175 -12.05 -15.34 -0.38
N HIS A 176 -10.71 -15.30 -0.39
CA HIS A 176 -9.89 -16.47 -0.72
C HIS A 176 -9.10 -17.06 0.46
N TYR A 177 -8.96 -16.32 1.56
CA TYR A 177 -8.25 -16.76 2.77
C TYR A 177 -9.20 -16.69 3.97
N PRO A 178 -10.04 -17.72 4.20
CA PRO A 178 -11.06 -17.71 5.25
C PRO A 178 -10.49 -17.60 6.68
N GLU A 179 -9.22 -17.97 6.86
CA GLU A 179 -8.50 -17.81 8.13
C GLU A 179 -7.98 -16.39 8.38
N PHE A 180 -8.01 -15.51 7.38
CA PHE A 180 -7.52 -14.15 7.49
C PHE A 180 -8.45 -13.28 8.35
N ILE A 181 -7.87 -12.59 9.33
CA ILE A 181 -8.61 -11.76 10.28
C ILE A 181 -8.17 -10.30 10.17
N LEU A 182 -9.13 -9.40 10.00
CA LEU A 182 -8.94 -7.96 10.11
C LEU A 182 -8.73 -7.59 11.59
N ASN A 183 -7.48 -7.53 12.03
CA ASN A 183 -7.17 -7.24 13.44
C ASN A 183 -5.87 -6.44 13.64
N ASN A 184 -5.20 -6.04 12.57
CA ASN A 184 -3.90 -5.38 12.62
C ASN A 184 -2.83 -6.16 13.42
N ARG A 185 -2.85 -7.49 13.36
CA ARG A 185 -1.82 -8.37 13.93
C ARG A 185 -1.07 -9.07 12.82
N PHE A 186 0.17 -9.46 13.13
CA PHE A 186 0.95 -10.28 12.22
C PHE A 186 0.22 -11.60 11.94
N GLN A 187 0.13 -11.98 10.67
CA GLN A 187 -0.47 -13.24 10.22
C GLN A 187 0.37 -13.85 9.11
N ASN A 188 0.46 -15.18 9.08
CA ASN A 188 1.16 -15.94 8.05
C ASN A 188 0.16 -16.86 7.35
N MET A 189 -0.15 -16.56 6.09
CA MET A 189 -1.16 -17.25 5.26
C MET A 189 -0.49 -18.25 4.31
N LYS A 190 0.75 -18.67 4.60
CA LYS A 190 1.63 -19.51 3.77
C LYS A 190 2.12 -18.83 2.50
N ASP A 191 1.22 -18.26 1.69
CA ASP A 191 1.55 -17.60 0.42
C ASP A 191 2.06 -16.17 0.60
N PHE A 192 1.73 -15.56 1.74
CA PHE A 192 2.18 -14.26 2.15
C PHE A 192 2.14 -14.12 3.68
N VAL A 193 2.85 -13.12 4.18
CA VAL A 193 2.68 -12.62 5.54
C VAL A 193 2.13 -11.20 5.51
N ILE A 194 1.35 -10.82 6.51
CA ILE A 194 0.92 -9.44 6.69
C ILE A 194 1.42 -8.91 8.03
N PHE A 195 1.94 -7.69 8.03
CA PHE A 195 2.43 -7.01 9.23
C PHE A 195 1.42 -5.98 9.77
N PRO A 196 1.44 -5.70 11.08
CA PRO A 196 0.72 -4.56 11.64
C PRO A 196 1.14 -3.26 10.95
N LYS A 197 0.18 -2.33 10.77
CA LYS A 197 0.38 -1.01 10.16
C LYS A 197 1.49 -0.19 10.83
N GLU A 198 1.78 -0.45 12.10
CA GLU A 198 2.86 0.21 12.82
C GLU A 198 4.24 -0.04 12.19
N TYR A 199 4.46 -1.14 11.47
CA TYR A 199 5.77 -1.47 10.90
C TYR A 199 6.06 -0.79 9.55
N PHE A 200 5.02 -0.40 8.81
CA PHE A 200 5.14 0.03 7.40
C PHE A 200 4.30 1.26 7.06
N GLU A 201 3.28 1.57 7.86
CA GLU A 201 2.32 2.64 7.60
C GLU A 201 2.53 3.83 8.53
N ILE A 202 2.32 3.65 9.84
CA ILE A 202 2.20 4.76 10.80
C ILE A 202 3.39 4.93 11.74
N GLY A 203 4.29 3.95 11.77
CA GLY A 203 5.45 3.91 12.65
C GLY A 203 5.18 3.45 14.09
N THR A 204 6.25 3.31 14.85
CA THR A 204 6.27 2.87 16.27
C THR A 204 6.98 3.91 17.13
N VAL A 205 6.51 4.11 18.37
CA VAL A 205 7.22 4.95 19.36
C VAL A 205 8.61 4.42 19.73
N THR A 206 8.85 3.12 19.54
CA THR A 206 10.13 2.45 19.80
C THR A 206 11.13 2.54 18.64
N GLY A 207 10.75 3.12 17.50
CA GLY A 207 11.60 3.17 16.30
C GLY A 207 11.87 1.82 15.62
N ARG A 208 11.07 0.78 15.89
CA ARG A 208 11.24 -0.58 15.31
C ARG A 208 10.61 -0.79 13.93
N HIS A 209 9.95 0.24 13.39
CA HIS A 209 9.29 0.18 12.09
C HIS A 209 10.29 0.19 10.94
N TYR A 210 9.92 -0.46 9.84
CA TYR A 210 10.69 -0.54 8.61
C TYR A 210 10.48 0.70 7.75
N ALA A 211 9.25 1.19 7.69
CA ALA A 211 8.89 2.35 6.90
C ALA A 211 7.69 3.09 7.51
N VAL A 212 7.43 4.28 6.97
CA VAL A 212 6.25 5.08 7.24
C VAL A 212 5.74 5.62 5.90
N HIS A 213 4.46 5.41 5.62
CA HIS A 213 3.78 5.92 4.44
C HIS A 213 3.10 7.24 4.80
N LEU A 214 3.54 8.36 4.22
CA LEU A 214 3.02 9.70 4.62
C LEU A 214 1.93 10.21 3.65
N CYS A 215 1.06 9.30 3.20
CA CYS A 215 -0.09 9.45 2.28
C CYS A 215 -0.33 10.88 1.78
N ALA A 216 -0.24 11.11 0.47
CA ALA A 216 -0.58 12.33 -0.29
C ALA A 216 -1.45 13.38 0.47
N GLY A 217 -0.85 14.12 1.41
CA GLY A 217 -1.59 14.93 2.36
C GLY A 217 -0.97 15.04 3.75
N GLU A 218 -0.14 14.09 4.20
CA GLU A 218 0.63 14.25 5.44
C GLU A 218 1.94 15.04 5.24
N TRP A 219 2.45 15.09 3.99
CA TRP A 219 3.49 16.03 3.51
C TRP A 219 3.05 17.47 3.52
N ARG A 220 1.73 17.69 3.36
CA ARG A 220 1.16 19.04 3.34
C ARG A 220 1.27 19.59 4.75
N ILE A 221 2.40 20.22 5.04
CA ILE A 221 2.51 21.29 6.01
C ILE A 221 1.51 22.37 5.53
N LYS A 222 0.24 22.19 5.93
CA LYS A 222 -0.84 23.12 5.61
C LYS A 222 -0.60 24.41 6.36
N ALA A 223 -0.34 25.48 5.59
CA ALA A 223 -0.21 26.88 5.98
C ALA A 223 0.86 27.18 7.04
N ASP A 224 1.52 28.33 6.89
CA ASP A 224 2.38 28.90 7.92
C ASP A 224 1.52 29.20 9.17
N THR A 225 1.48 28.21 10.07
CA THR A 225 0.78 28.28 11.35
C THR A 225 1.73 28.68 12.47
N SER A 226 2.95 29.15 12.16
CA SER A 226 3.99 29.55 13.13
C SER A 226 3.48 30.58 14.17
N ARG A 227 2.45 31.36 13.81
CA ARG A 227 1.77 32.34 14.67
C ARG A 227 0.72 31.74 15.61
N THR A 228 0.33 30.48 15.43
CA THR A 228 -0.62 29.78 16.31
C THR A 228 0.11 29.08 17.46
N PHE A 229 -0.57 28.90 18.60
CA PHE A 229 -0.02 28.12 19.73
C PHE A 229 0.43 26.71 19.31
N LYS A 230 -0.34 26.06 18.42
CA LYS A 230 0.01 24.77 17.82
C LYS A 230 1.29 24.85 16.96
N GLY A 231 1.48 25.91 16.19
CA GLY A 231 2.69 26.12 15.38
C GLY A 231 3.95 26.38 16.21
N ARG A 232 3.83 27.14 17.31
CA ARG A 232 4.94 27.35 18.26
C ARG A 232 5.37 26.06 18.95
N ILE A 233 4.41 25.23 19.38
CA ILE A 233 4.70 23.89 19.91
C ILE A 233 5.37 23.01 18.84
N LYS A 234 4.87 23.04 17.60
CA LYS A 234 5.46 22.28 16.50
C LYS A 234 6.92 22.69 16.23
N ALA A 235 7.21 24.00 16.23
CA ALA A 235 8.57 24.53 16.05
C ALA A 235 9.51 24.14 17.21
N LEU A 236 9.02 24.15 18.45
CA LEU A 236 9.77 23.66 19.63
C LEU A 236 10.04 22.15 19.54
N LEU A 237 9.06 21.37 19.08
CA LEU A 237 9.21 19.92 18.89
C LEU A 237 10.18 19.58 17.76
N HIS A 238 10.23 20.36 16.68
CA HIS A 238 11.21 20.18 15.60
C HIS A 238 12.67 20.32 16.07
N LYS A 239 12.94 21.03 17.18
CA LYS A 239 14.29 21.08 17.78
C LYS A 239 14.75 19.71 18.31
N ASN A 240 13.82 18.79 18.54
CA ASN A 240 14.12 17.40 18.90
C ASN A 240 13.37 16.44 17.97
N GLN A 241 14.03 16.07 16.87
CA GLN A 241 13.46 15.22 15.83
C GLN A 241 12.86 13.91 16.38
N LYS A 242 13.50 13.29 17.39
CA LYS A 242 12.98 12.07 18.03
C LYS A 242 11.63 12.30 18.71
N VAL A 243 11.48 13.40 19.45
CA VAL A 243 10.22 13.75 20.11
C VAL A 243 9.15 14.09 19.07
N PHE A 244 9.52 14.83 18.03
CA PHE A 244 8.62 15.13 16.92
C PHE A 244 8.07 13.85 16.27
N ASP A 245 8.94 12.89 15.96
CA ASP A 245 8.54 11.63 15.32
C ASP A 245 7.61 10.81 16.22
N ILE A 246 7.87 10.75 17.53
CA ILE A 246 6.98 10.10 18.51
C ILE A 246 5.59 10.76 18.51
N VAL A 247 5.55 12.10 18.54
CA VAL A 247 4.29 12.84 18.50
C VAL A 247 3.54 12.57 17.20
N GLN A 248 4.22 12.53 16.05
CA GLN A 248 3.60 12.17 14.77
C GLN A 248 2.99 10.77 14.79
N VAL A 249 3.69 9.78 15.33
CA VAL A 249 3.14 8.40 15.48
C VAL A 249 1.85 8.41 16.31
N LEU A 250 1.81 9.16 17.42
CA LEU A 250 0.61 9.25 18.27
C LEU A 250 -0.56 9.96 17.55
N VAL A 251 -0.27 11.02 16.80
CA VAL A 251 -1.26 11.74 15.99
C VAL A 251 -1.85 10.81 14.91
N ARG A 252 -1.00 10.08 14.18
CA ARG A 252 -1.43 9.09 13.17
C ARG A 252 -2.31 8.01 13.80
N LYS A 253 -1.89 7.43 14.92
CA LYS A 253 -2.69 6.42 15.65
C LYS A 253 -4.09 6.92 16.01
N ARG A 254 -4.24 8.19 16.38
CA ARG A 254 -5.57 8.77 16.65
C ARG A 254 -6.35 8.97 15.35
N ARG A 255 -5.74 9.56 14.33
CA ARG A 255 -6.37 9.81 13.02
C ARG A 255 -6.89 8.52 12.38
N TYR A 256 -6.07 7.48 12.32
CA TYR A 256 -6.40 6.20 11.71
C TYR A 256 -7.53 5.46 12.42
N ARG A 257 -7.68 5.64 13.75
CA ARG A 257 -8.82 5.10 14.51
C ARG A 257 -10.16 5.71 14.11
N GLU A 258 -10.17 6.96 13.67
CA GLU A 258 -11.38 7.61 13.17
C GLU A 258 -11.63 7.28 11.69
N LEU A 259 -10.60 7.40 10.86
CA LEU A 259 -10.73 7.14 9.41
C LEU A 259 -11.17 5.71 9.09
N LYS A 260 -10.75 4.71 9.89
CA LYS A 260 -11.14 3.32 9.63
C LYS A 260 -12.65 3.09 9.60
N LYS A 261 -13.45 3.94 10.26
CA LYS A 261 -14.92 3.81 10.30
C LYS A 261 -15.57 4.07 8.94
N GLN A 262 -14.85 4.72 8.02
CA GLN A 262 -15.31 5.06 6.67
C GLN A 262 -14.85 4.04 5.62
N ILE A 263 -14.07 3.05 6.02
CA ILE A 263 -13.55 2.02 5.11
C ILE A 263 -14.66 0.98 4.86
N PRO A 264 -14.91 0.57 3.60
CA PRO A 264 -16.02 -0.34 3.26
C PRO A 264 -16.04 -1.64 4.10
N PHE A 265 -14.87 -2.17 4.44
CA PHE A 265 -14.73 -3.41 5.21
C PHE A 265 -14.87 -3.24 6.73
N TYR A 266 -15.22 -2.04 7.23
CA TYR A 266 -15.35 -1.79 8.67
C TYR A 266 -16.44 -2.66 9.32
N GLY A 267 -17.56 -2.89 8.64
CA GLY A 267 -18.62 -3.79 9.10
C GLY A 267 -18.14 -5.23 9.25
N TYR A 268 -17.39 -5.73 8.26
CA TYR A 268 -16.80 -7.06 8.27
C TYR A 268 -15.77 -7.20 9.41
N TYR A 269 -14.93 -6.20 9.61
CA TYR A 269 -14.00 -6.11 10.74
C TYR A 269 -14.72 -6.21 12.10
N LEU A 270 -15.84 -5.49 12.27
CA LEU A 270 -16.62 -5.56 13.51
C LEU A 270 -17.21 -6.95 13.71
N ALA A 271 -17.71 -7.58 12.65
CA ALA A 271 -18.27 -8.92 12.73
C ALA A 271 -17.22 -9.97 13.13
N GLN A 272 -16.03 -9.94 12.51
CA GLN A 272 -14.91 -10.80 12.91
C GLN A 272 -14.50 -10.55 14.37
N LYS A 273 -14.37 -9.27 14.77
CA LYS A 273 -13.96 -8.90 16.12
C LYS A 273 -14.95 -9.34 17.19
N ASN A 274 -16.24 -9.29 16.90
CA ASN A 274 -17.32 -9.62 17.84
C ASN A 274 -17.82 -11.07 17.69
N HIS A 275 -17.23 -11.86 16.80
CA HIS A 275 -17.65 -13.21 16.47
C HIS A 275 -19.13 -13.32 16.07
N THR A 276 -19.62 -12.36 15.27
CA THR A 276 -20.99 -12.35 14.73
C THR A 276 -21.02 -12.81 13.28
N GLN A 277 -22.22 -12.98 12.71
CA GLN A 277 -22.40 -13.28 11.30
C GLN A 277 -21.66 -12.25 10.42
N LEU A 278 -20.87 -12.74 9.48
CA LEU A 278 -20.11 -11.91 8.55
C LEU A 278 -21.06 -11.29 7.53
N PRO A 279 -20.97 -9.97 7.29
CA PRO A 279 -21.71 -9.35 6.21
C PRO A 279 -21.18 -9.86 4.87
N GLU A 280 -22.02 -9.80 3.84
CA GLU A 280 -21.57 -10.06 2.48
C GLU A 280 -20.55 -8.99 2.06
N LEU A 281 -19.45 -9.44 1.45
CA LEU A 281 -18.37 -8.58 0.94
C LEU A 281 -18.80 -7.76 -0.28
#